data_AF-A0A817RBV4-F1
#
_entry.id   AF-A0A817RBV4-F1
#
_cell.length_a   1.000
_cell.length_b   1.000
_cell.length_c   1.000
_cell.angle_alpha   90.00
_cell.angle_beta   90.00
_cell.angle_gamma   90.00
#
_symmetry.space_group_name_H-M   'P 1'
#
loop_
_entity.id
_entity.type
_entity.pdbx_description
1 polymer ?
#
loop_
_entity_poly.entity_id
_entity_poly.type
_entity_poly.pdbx_seq_one_letter_code
_entity_poly.pdbx_strand_id
1 'polypeptide(L)'
;MDDIKKLDKISPTLYCTGQIFYLKRNQYTINESFLNMKTPEQLNSSFLTMISQFGSVVEIKRHCGWTGNVETSWKTVSVAQSNKCPTSKTLAEIDGDDSILYWVDLTTEMAFYLPHHFSTDNQSSEMRILIVWLEEFPEDLDSILP
;
A
#
# COMPACT_ATOMS: atom_id res chain seq x y z
N MET A 1 11.98 32.36 0.73
CA MET A 1 10.50 32.43 0.92
C MET A 1 9.84 31.10 0.55
N ASP A 2 10.38 30.35 -0.41
CA ASP A 2 9.82 29.06 -0.83
C ASP A 2 10.02 27.91 0.15
N ASP A 3 11.05 27.95 1.00
CA ASP A 3 11.31 26.85 1.95
C ASP A 3 10.35 26.82 3.14
N ILE A 4 9.83 27.98 3.57
CA ILE A 4 8.76 28.06 4.57
C ILE A 4 7.45 27.47 4.01
N LYS A 5 7.15 27.73 2.74
CA LYS A 5 5.99 27.13 2.05
C LYS A 5 6.13 25.63 1.82
N LYS A 6 7.36 25.07 1.87
CA LYS A 6 7.59 23.62 1.86
C LYS A 6 7.37 23.02 3.24
N LEU A 7 7.74 23.72 4.32
CA LEU A 7 7.50 23.27 5.69
C LEU A 7 6.00 23.11 6.00
N ASP A 8 5.16 24.04 5.56
CA ASP A 8 3.70 23.95 5.73
C ASP A 8 3.08 22.74 5.01
N LYS A 9 3.79 22.15 4.05
CA LYS A 9 3.32 20.99 3.27
C LYS A 9 3.75 19.65 3.86
N ILE A 10 4.61 19.66 4.88
CA ILE A 10 5.09 18.43 5.52
C ILE A 10 4.21 18.18 6.76
N SER A 11 3.54 17.03 6.77
CA SER A 11 2.73 16.62 7.92
C SER A 11 3.64 16.50 9.16
N PRO A 12 3.22 16.99 10.34
CA PRO A 12 3.94 16.75 11.60
C PRO A 12 3.87 15.27 12.04
N THR A 13 3.15 14.46 11.27
CA THR A 13 2.74 13.08 11.54
C THR A 13 3.77 12.10 10.99
N LEU A 14 4.02 10.99 11.69
CA LEU A 14 4.84 9.91 11.16
C LEU A 14 4.14 9.29 9.95
N TYR A 15 4.86 9.02 8.87
CA TYR A 15 4.29 8.39 7.68
C TYR A 15 5.10 7.19 7.23
N CYS A 16 4.42 6.11 6.84
CA CYS A 16 5.07 4.92 6.31
C CYS A 16 4.29 4.29 5.15
N THR A 17 4.98 3.55 4.30
CA THR A 17 4.38 2.82 3.19
C THR A 17 4.53 1.32 3.39
N GLY A 18 3.42 0.58 3.29
CA GLY A 18 3.42 -0.88 3.31
C GLY A 18 3.18 -1.49 1.93
N GLN A 19 4.01 -2.45 1.53
CA GLN A 19 3.75 -3.31 0.37
C GLN A 19 3.27 -4.67 0.85
N ILE A 20 2.13 -5.13 0.35
CA ILE A 20 1.52 -6.39 0.76
C ILE A 20 1.64 -7.42 -0.37
N PHE A 21 2.30 -8.52 -0.06
CA PHE A 21 2.51 -9.65 -0.95
C PHE A 21 1.70 -10.86 -0.46
N TYR A 22 1.27 -11.69 -1.40
CA TYR A 22 0.46 -12.87 -1.12
C TYR A 22 1.02 -14.07 -1.85
N LEU A 23 1.39 -15.10 -1.10
CA LEU A 23 1.86 -16.37 -1.64
C LEU A 23 0.89 -17.49 -1.25
N LYS A 24 0.44 -18.22 -2.26
CA LYS A 24 -0.29 -19.46 -2.09
C LYS A 24 0.65 -20.56 -1.59
N ARG A 25 0.08 -21.68 -1.16
CA ARG A 25 0.83 -22.90 -0.85
C ARG A 25 1.87 -23.22 -1.95
N ASN A 26 3.08 -23.58 -1.53
CA ASN A 26 4.22 -23.95 -2.37
C ASN A 26 4.73 -22.83 -3.31
N GLN A 27 4.44 -21.56 -3.01
CA GLN A 27 4.99 -20.41 -3.72
C GLN A 27 6.00 -19.67 -2.84
N TYR A 28 7.10 -19.22 -3.43
CA TYR A 28 8.25 -18.67 -2.70
C TYR A 28 8.87 -17.45 -3.37
N THR A 29 8.34 -17.04 -4.53
CA THR A 29 8.90 -15.94 -5.32
C THR A 29 7.95 -14.76 -5.40
N ILE A 30 8.51 -13.55 -5.42
CA ILE A 30 7.73 -12.31 -5.55
C ILE A 30 6.91 -12.29 -6.86
N ASN A 31 7.44 -12.88 -7.93
CA ASN A 31 6.74 -12.98 -9.22
C ASN A 31 5.43 -13.78 -9.11
N GLU A 32 5.39 -14.83 -8.28
CA GLU A 32 4.16 -15.58 -8.01
C GLU A 32 3.13 -14.72 -7.28
N SER A 33 3.58 -13.88 -6.34
CA SER A 33 2.69 -12.90 -5.68
C SER A 33 2.03 -11.97 -6.69
N PHE A 34 2.77 -11.47 -7.68
CA PHE A 34 2.21 -10.60 -8.73
C PHE A 34 1.17 -11.30 -9.59
N LEU A 35 1.37 -12.59 -9.87
CA LEU A 35 0.38 -13.37 -10.60
C LEU A 35 -0.89 -13.57 -9.78
N ASN A 36 -0.77 -13.82 -8.47
CA ASN A 36 -1.93 -13.98 -7.59
C ASN A 36 -2.80 -12.72 -7.52
N MET A 37 -2.19 -11.53 -7.54
CA MET A 37 -2.92 -10.26 -7.52
C MET A 37 -3.78 -10.02 -8.77
N LYS A 38 -3.44 -10.66 -9.89
CA LYS A 38 -4.27 -10.60 -11.12
C LYS A 38 -5.56 -11.42 -11.00
N THR A 39 -5.65 -12.32 -10.02
CA THR A 39 -6.81 -13.20 -9.81
C THR A 39 -7.30 -13.10 -8.35
N PRO A 40 -7.81 -11.94 -7.91
CA PRO A 40 -8.19 -11.70 -6.52
C PRO A 40 -9.33 -12.63 -6.03
N GLU A 41 -10.15 -13.14 -6.94
CA GLU A 41 -11.24 -14.10 -6.68
C GLU A 41 -10.74 -15.44 -6.10
N GLN A 42 -9.45 -15.76 -6.28
CA GLN A 42 -8.84 -17.00 -5.83
C GLN A 42 -8.06 -16.85 -4.51
N LEU A 43 -8.16 -15.70 -3.85
CA LEU A 43 -7.44 -15.42 -2.61
C LEU A 43 -8.19 -15.98 -1.40
N ASN A 44 -7.42 -16.37 -0.38
CA ASN A 44 -7.95 -16.90 0.86
C ASN A 44 -8.81 -15.85 1.60
N SER A 45 -9.96 -16.28 2.13
CA SER A 45 -10.90 -15.38 2.84
C SER A 45 -10.30 -14.74 4.10
N SER A 46 -9.39 -15.41 4.79
CA SER A 46 -8.67 -14.84 5.95
C SER A 46 -7.75 -13.70 5.53
N PHE A 47 -7.11 -13.80 4.37
CA PHE A 47 -6.33 -12.71 3.80
C PHE A 47 -7.22 -11.52 3.46
N LEU A 48 -8.35 -11.74 2.78
CA LEU A 48 -9.31 -10.67 2.47
C LEU A 48 -9.80 -9.95 3.73
N THR A 49 -10.10 -10.72 4.78
CA THR A 49 -10.49 -10.20 6.09
C THR A 49 -9.38 -9.35 6.70
N MET A 50 -8.14 -9.82 6.67
CA MET A 50 -6.98 -9.04 7.12
C MET A 50 -6.86 -7.73 6.33
N ILE A 51 -6.96 -7.75 4.99
CA ILE A 51 -6.86 -6.54 4.17
C ILE A 51 -7.93 -5.51 4.55
N SER A 52 -9.16 -5.94 4.83
CA SER A 52 -10.24 -5.02 5.26
C SER A 52 -9.93 -4.26 6.57
N GLN A 53 -8.97 -4.74 7.37
CA GLN A 53 -8.56 -4.09 8.62
C GLN A 53 -7.47 -3.02 8.40
N PHE A 54 -6.81 -3.01 7.24
CA PHE A 54 -5.73 -2.08 6.92
C PHE A 54 -6.21 -0.67 6.53
N GLY A 55 -7.53 -0.42 6.52
CA GLY A 55 -8.08 0.92 6.34
C GLY A 55 -9.03 1.04 5.15
N SER A 56 -9.12 2.24 4.59
CA SER A 56 -10.07 2.57 3.53
C SER A 56 -9.37 2.72 2.19
N VAL A 57 -9.99 2.21 1.12
CA VAL A 57 -9.46 2.42 -0.23
C VAL A 57 -9.68 3.87 -0.64
N VAL A 58 -8.61 4.54 -1.10
CA VAL A 58 -8.65 5.93 -1.57
C VAL A 58 -7.93 6.09 -2.90
N GLU A 59 -8.38 7.04 -3.71
CA GLU A 59 -7.77 7.41 -4.98
C GLU A 59 -6.65 8.43 -4.75
N ILE A 60 -5.43 8.12 -5.17
CA ILE A 60 -4.22 8.92 -4.87
C ILE A 60 -4.38 10.37 -5.35
N LYS A 61 -4.91 10.55 -6.57
CA LYS A 61 -5.07 11.88 -7.20
C LYS A 61 -6.01 12.82 -6.43
N ARG A 62 -6.84 12.28 -5.54
CA ARG A 62 -7.89 13.03 -4.81
C ARG A 62 -7.76 12.89 -3.30
N HIS A 63 -6.69 12.28 -2.82
CA HIS A 63 -6.42 12.12 -1.40
C HIS A 63 -5.51 13.23 -0.90
N CYS A 64 -5.79 13.74 0.31
CA CYS A 64 -5.04 14.83 0.93
C CYS A 64 -4.05 14.37 2.01
N GLY A 65 -4.03 13.07 2.36
CA GLY A 65 -3.05 12.50 3.29
C GLY A 65 -1.84 11.90 2.58
N TRP A 66 -1.12 11.06 3.31
CA TRP A 66 -0.01 10.25 2.80
C TRP A 66 -0.47 9.23 1.78
N THR A 67 0.10 9.31 0.58
CA THR A 67 -0.23 8.43 -0.56
C THR A 67 0.88 7.42 -0.89
N GLY A 68 1.90 7.31 -0.03
CA GLY A 68 3.04 6.42 -0.25
C GLY A 68 4.21 7.05 -1.02
N ASN A 69 4.08 8.32 -1.40
CA ASN A 69 5.11 9.12 -2.06
C ASN A 69 4.90 10.61 -1.72
N VAL A 70 5.96 11.31 -1.30
CA VAL A 70 5.93 12.74 -0.95
C VAL A 70 5.40 13.62 -2.10
N GLU A 71 5.69 13.29 -3.36
CA GLU A 71 5.25 14.06 -4.53
C GLU A 71 3.74 13.98 -4.79
N THR A 72 3.07 12.95 -4.27
CA THR A 72 1.63 12.74 -4.43
C THR A 72 0.83 13.05 -3.16
N SER A 73 1.51 13.15 -2.02
CA SER A 73 0.90 13.37 -0.70
C SER A 73 0.61 14.83 -0.38
N TRP A 74 -0.28 15.07 0.60
CA TRP A 74 -0.58 16.38 1.17
C TRP A 74 -0.91 17.47 0.14
N LYS A 75 -1.52 17.07 -0.97
CA LYS A 75 -2.00 17.99 -2.00
C LYS A 75 -3.29 18.67 -1.57
N THR A 76 -3.41 19.94 -1.93
CA THR A 76 -4.67 20.67 -1.77
C THR A 76 -5.70 20.15 -2.77
N VAL A 77 -6.66 19.36 -2.30
CA VAL A 77 -7.77 18.86 -3.10
C VAL A 77 -8.99 19.75 -2.87
N SER A 78 -9.73 20.10 -3.92
CA SER A 78 -10.98 20.86 -3.76
C SER A 78 -12.03 20.03 -3.01
N VAL A 79 -12.79 20.65 -2.10
CA VAL A 79 -13.81 19.95 -1.26
C VAL A 79 -14.86 19.19 -2.10
N ALA A 80 -15.13 19.66 -3.32
CA ALA A 80 -16.03 18.97 -4.26
C ALA A 80 -15.45 17.62 -4.75
N GLN A 81 -14.13 17.46 -4.73
CA GLN A 81 -13.42 16.26 -5.12
C GLN A 81 -13.08 15.34 -3.93
N SER A 82 -13.20 15.75 -2.66
CA SER A 82 -13.01 14.82 -1.54
C SER A 82 -14.24 13.94 -1.27
N ASN A 83 -15.44 14.42 -1.65
CA ASN A 83 -16.72 13.83 -1.20
C ASN A 83 -17.32 12.77 -2.13
N LYS A 84 -16.61 12.28 -3.17
CA LYS A 84 -17.13 11.12 -3.90
C LYS A 84 -16.74 9.87 -3.12
N CYS A 85 -17.75 9.13 -2.68
CA CYS A 85 -17.62 7.80 -2.09
C CYS A 85 -16.63 6.96 -2.91
N PRO A 86 -15.68 6.23 -2.28
CA PRO A 86 -14.79 5.36 -3.02
C PRO A 86 -15.61 4.40 -3.86
N THR A 87 -15.36 4.40 -5.17
CA THR A 87 -15.83 3.35 -6.08
C THR A 87 -15.37 2.02 -5.50
N SER A 88 -16.22 0.98 -5.57
CA SER A 88 -15.87 -0.37 -5.15
C SER A 88 -14.73 -0.89 -6.02
N LYS A 89 -13.49 -0.59 -5.62
CA LYS A 89 -12.28 -1.07 -6.27
C LYS A 89 -12.03 -2.50 -5.81
N THR A 90 -11.62 -3.33 -6.76
CA THR A 90 -11.10 -4.67 -6.51
C THR A 90 -9.69 -4.57 -5.91
N LEU A 91 -9.23 -5.63 -5.25
CA LEU A 91 -7.88 -5.67 -4.65
C LEU A 91 -6.78 -5.44 -5.68
N ALA A 92 -6.98 -5.90 -6.91
CA ALA A 92 -6.05 -5.70 -8.01
C ALA A 92 -5.90 -4.22 -8.38
N GLU A 93 -6.87 -3.36 -8.08
CA GLU A 93 -6.77 -1.93 -8.39
C GLU A 93 -6.03 -1.14 -7.30
N ILE A 94 -5.71 -1.75 -6.15
CA ILE A 94 -4.99 -1.12 -5.05
C ILE A 94 -3.48 -1.32 -5.26
N ASP A 95 -2.98 -0.77 -6.37
CA ASP A 95 -1.64 -1.02 -6.92
C ASP A 95 -0.56 -0.05 -6.43
N GLY A 96 -0.95 1.05 -5.78
CA GLY A 96 -0.05 2.11 -5.33
C GLY A 96 0.18 3.22 -6.37
N ASP A 97 -0.39 3.10 -7.57
CA ASP A 97 -0.29 4.10 -8.64
C ASP A 97 -1.57 4.94 -8.73
N ASP A 98 -2.74 4.30 -8.74
CA ASP A 98 -4.04 4.99 -8.80
C ASP A 98 -4.80 4.95 -7.47
N SER A 99 -4.61 3.89 -6.67
CA SER A 99 -5.21 3.78 -5.33
C SER A 99 -4.35 3.06 -4.33
N ILE A 100 -4.63 3.37 -3.07
CA ILE A 100 -4.01 2.78 -1.89
C ILE A 100 -5.08 2.45 -0.84
N LEU A 101 -4.73 1.58 0.09
CA LEU A 101 -5.39 1.45 1.38
C LEU A 101 -4.78 2.47 2.33
N TYR A 102 -5.58 3.42 2.75
CA TYR A 102 -5.17 4.47 3.65
C TYR A 102 -5.68 4.22 5.06
N TRP A 103 -4.76 4.32 6.02
CA TRP A 103 -5.04 4.25 7.44
C TRP A 103 -4.37 5.43 8.14
N VAL A 104 -5.04 5.98 9.13
CA VAL A 104 -4.52 7.09 9.91
C VAL A 104 -4.98 6.98 11.35
N ASP A 105 -4.09 7.37 12.25
CA ASP A 105 -4.37 7.66 13.65
C ASP A 105 -3.88 9.08 13.98
N LEU A 106 -4.03 9.52 15.22
CA LEU A 106 -3.69 10.87 15.71
C LEU A 106 -2.27 11.33 15.35
N THR A 107 -1.31 10.40 15.22
CA THR A 107 0.11 10.71 15.05
C THR A 107 0.77 9.94 13.91
N THR A 108 0.04 9.08 13.20
CA THR A 108 0.62 8.24 12.12
C THR A 108 -0.32 8.13 10.92
N GLU A 109 0.23 8.33 9.72
CA GLU A 109 -0.42 8.07 8.43
C GLU A 109 0.24 6.86 7.75
N MET A 110 -0.55 5.93 7.25
CA MET A 110 -0.06 4.73 6.59
C MET A 110 -0.75 4.52 5.24
N ALA A 111 0.05 4.24 4.22
CA ALA A 111 -0.42 3.90 2.88
C ALA A 111 0.03 2.48 2.55
N PHE A 112 -0.93 1.60 2.28
CA PHE A 112 -0.69 0.22 1.87
C PHE A 112 -1.12 -0.01 0.43
N TYR A 113 -0.41 -0.87 -0.28
CA TYR A 113 -0.80 -1.33 -1.62
C TYR A 113 -0.28 -2.73 -1.93
N LEU A 114 -0.86 -3.34 -2.95
CA LEU A 114 -0.53 -4.67 -3.44
C LEU A 114 0.23 -4.50 -4.77
N PRO A 115 1.57 -4.58 -4.76
CA PRO A 115 2.37 -4.33 -5.96
C PRO A 115 2.13 -5.40 -7.03
N HIS A 116 2.20 -4.98 -8.29
CA HIS A 116 2.24 -5.86 -9.46
C HIS A 116 3.64 -6.03 -10.07
N HIS A 117 4.57 -5.20 -9.61
CA HIS A 117 5.96 -5.20 -10.05
C HIS A 117 6.85 -4.82 -8.85
N PHE A 118 8.09 -5.32 -8.84
CA PHE A 118 9.08 -4.94 -7.84
C PHE A 118 10.20 -4.18 -8.54
N SER A 119 10.42 -2.93 -8.14
CA SER A 119 11.55 -2.14 -8.60
C SER A 119 12.42 -1.80 -7.41
N THR A 120 13.67 -2.26 -7.41
CA THR A 120 14.68 -1.91 -6.40
C THR A 120 15.25 -0.50 -6.58
N ASP A 121 14.94 0.15 -7.71
CA ASP A 121 15.57 1.41 -8.13
C ASP A 121 15.11 2.65 -7.36
N ASN A 122 14.19 2.52 -6.41
CA ASN A 122 13.79 3.63 -5.57
C ASN A 122 14.78 3.81 -4.41
N GLN A 123 15.80 4.63 -4.65
CA GLN A 123 16.68 5.30 -3.68
C GLN A 123 15.90 6.27 -2.75
N SER A 124 14.63 6.00 -2.47
CA SER A 124 13.81 6.82 -1.59
C SER A 124 14.13 6.45 -0.15
N SER A 125 14.55 7.42 0.66
CA SER A 125 14.78 7.26 2.10
C SER A 125 13.48 7.09 2.91
N GLU A 126 12.33 6.93 2.24
CA GLU A 126 11.03 6.71 2.85
C GLU A 126 10.99 5.36 3.58
N MET A 127 10.45 5.35 4.80
CA MET A 127 10.25 4.14 5.57
C MET A 127 9.26 3.22 4.84
N ARG A 128 9.73 2.02 4.44
CA ARG A 128 8.90 0.99 3.82
C ARG A 128 8.84 -0.27 4.66
N ILE A 129 7.64 -0.83 4.74
CA ILE A 129 7.33 -2.08 5.42
C ILE A 129 6.91 -3.09 4.35
N LEU A 130 7.49 -4.29 4.39
CA LEU A 130 7.06 -5.40 3.54
C LEU A 130 6.22 -6.35 4.39
N ILE A 131 5.02 -6.66 3.92
CA ILE A 131 4.10 -7.59 4.56
C ILE A 131 3.93 -8.76 3.60
N VAL A 132 4.27 -9.96 4.04
CA VAL A 132 4.12 -11.18 3.23
C VAL A 132 3.11 -12.09 3.92
N TRP A 133 1.99 -12.33 3.24
CA TRP A 133 1.02 -13.34 3.64
C TRP A 133 1.40 -14.69 3.02
N LEU A 134 1.57 -15.71 3.87
CA LEU A 134 1.81 -17.08 3.47
C LEU A 134 0.57 -17.92 3.82
N GLU A 135 0.00 -18.63 2.85
CA GLU A 135 -1.05 -19.63 3.13
C GLU A 135 -0.54 -20.81 3.96
N GLU A 136 0.75 -21.10 3.83
CA GLU A 136 1.42 -22.19 4.54
C GLU A 136 2.83 -21.75 4.93
N PHE A 137 3.18 -21.98 6.19
CA PHE A 137 4.53 -21.74 6.65
C PHE A 137 5.41 -22.90 6.16
N PRO A 138 6.49 -22.66 5.42
CA PRO A 138 7.37 -23.73 4.99
C PRO A 138 8.01 -24.40 6.20
N GLU A 139 7.98 -25.73 6.24
CA GLU A 139 8.50 -26.50 7.38
C GLU A 139 10.03 -26.34 7.54
N ASP A 140 10.75 -26.07 6.45
CA ASP A 140 12.20 -25.83 6.44
C ASP A 140 12.53 -24.41 5.94
N LEU A 141 12.46 -23.42 6.84
CA LEU A 141 12.85 -22.04 6.55
C LEU A 141 14.30 -21.93 6.06
N ASP A 142 15.18 -22.80 6.59
CA ASP A 142 16.61 -22.86 6.27
C ASP A 142 16.89 -23.34 4.84
N SER A 143 15.92 -23.99 4.18
CA SER A 143 16.06 -24.44 2.79
C SER A 143 15.79 -23.34 1.75
N ILE A 144 15.20 -22.23 2.20
CA ILE A 144 14.68 -21.14 1.34
C ILE A 144 15.49 -19.86 1.52
N LEU A 145 16.20 -19.71 2.64
CA LEU A 145 17.15 -18.62 2.85
C LEU A 145 18.48 -18.95 2.13
N PRO A 146 19.01 -18.02 1.32
CA PRO A 146 20.27 -18.21 0.59
C PRO A 146 21.51 -18.22 1.51
#